data_AF-A0A9N7P026-F1
#
_entry.id   AF-A0A9N7P026-F1
#
_cell.length_a   1.000
_cell.length_b   1.000
_cell.length_c   1.000
_cell.angle_alpha   90.00
_cell.angle_beta   90.00
_cell.angle_gamma   90.00
#
_symmetry.space_group_name_H-M   'P 1'
#
loop_
_entity.id
_entity.type
_entity.pdbx_description
1 polymer ?
#
loop_
_entity_poly.entity_id
_entity_poly.type
_entity_poly.pdbx_seq_one_letter_code
_entity_poly.pdbx_strand_id
1 'polypeptide(L)'
;MKFNSLEDAYEFYNSYAKRHGFGVRKFRSRKKKDDIVYRKQFCRNKQGFKSKVGKERSYTKLETRVGCKAMIQLLFDGANWIVEQEEDQHNHELVPCNQARYFRSHRDMPSNDVAYLSQLKASGVGVTAGYRVLLDQARGVQNMPYTIIDARNHVAKLERRIWEGGDANGLLNIFKERQAREDGFYFNYDLNKETTSLCSIFWRDSRMRKDYEVFGDLVVFDTTHRTVKYNLACAPFTGMNHHKRNIMFGVSFLLHEDKDSFQRLLDEFLKSMGGKQPATIMTDEDAAMAAAIPLVLTQSRHRLCTWHIDENSKKHIQYLRIMPGFINPFHLVLRSMDTIPEFDFYWKK
;
A
#
# COMPACT_ATOMS: atom_id res chain seq x y z
N MET A 1 -23.61 15.62 -37.20
CA MET A 1 -24.25 14.86 -36.08
C MET A 1 -24.31 15.74 -34.85
N LYS A 2 -25.40 15.67 -34.06
CA LYS A 2 -25.65 16.51 -32.87
C LYS A 2 -26.02 15.65 -31.67
N PHE A 3 -25.61 16.06 -30.47
CA PHE A 3 -25.85 15.36 -29.21
C PHE A 3 -26.27 16.34 -28.11
N ASN A 4 -27.15 15.90 -27.22
CA ASN A 4 -27.63 16.71 -26.10
C ASN A 4 -26.55 16.84 -25.00
N SER A 5 -25.76 15.78 -24.80
CA SER A 5 -24.65 15.79 -23.84
C SER A 5 -23.34 15.25 -24.42
N LEU A 6 -22.24 15.58 -23.74
CA LEU A 6 -20.91 15.06 -24.07
C LEU A 6 -20.80 13.56 -23.76
N GLU A 7 -21.62 13.04 -22.84
CA GLU A 7 -21.66 11.61 -22.53
C GLU A 7 -22.40 10.85 -23.63
N ASP A 8 -23.52 11.37 -24.15
CA ASP A 8 -24.21 10.77 -25.31
C ASP A 8 -23.27 10.69 -26.52
N ALA A 9 -22.50 11.75 -26.76
CA ALA A 9 -21.52 11.78 -27.83
C ALA A 9 -20.39 10.77 -27.61
N TYR A 10 -19.97 10.58 -26.35
CA TYR A 10 -18.97 9.58 -25.99
C TYR A 10 -19.52 8.16 -26.17
N GLU A 11 -20.72 7.86 -25.68
CA GLU A 11 -21.37 6.56 -25.81
C GLU A 11 -21.61 6.19 -27.27
N PHE A 12 -22.05 7.14 -28.09
CA PHE A 12 -22.20 6.95 -29.53
C PHE A 12 -20.86 6.54 -30.18
N TYR A 13 -19.80 7.31 -29.93
CA TYR A 13 -18.49 7.03 -30.51
C TYR A 13 -17.85 5.76 -29.94
N ASN A 14 -18.07 5.45 -28.66
CA ASN A 14 -17.59 4.23 -28.03
C ASN A 14 -18.31 2.99 -28.58
N SER A 15 -19.60 3.11 -28.89
CA SER A 15 -20.39 2.05 -29.54
C SER A 15 -19.97 1.83 -31.00
N TYR A 16 -19.68 2.90 -31.75
CA TYR A 16 -19.03 2.82 -33.06
C TYR A 16 -17.68 2.09 -32.93
N ALA A 17 -16.86 2.53 -31.97
CA ALA A 17 -15.53 1.98 -31.75
C ALA A 17 -15.51 0.49 -31.42
N LYS A 18 -16.47 0.04 -30.61
CA LYS A 18 -16.63 -1.36 -30.25
C LYS A 18 -16.93 -2.24 -31.46
N ARG A 19 -17.84 -1.79 -32.34
CA ARG A 19 -18.19 -2.52 -33.58
C ARG A 19 -17.04 -2.55 -34.59
N HIS A 20 -16.27 -1.47 -34.66
CA HIS A 20 -15.15 -1.32 -35.58
C HIS A 20 -13.80 -1.76 -34.98
N GLY A 21 -13.77 -2.38 -33.80
CA GLY A 21 -12.56 -3.07 -33.33
C GLY A 21 -11.48 -2.20 -32.70
N PHE A 22 -11.83 -1.06 -32.08
CA PHE A 22 -10.88 -0.18 -31.42
C PHE A 22 -11.38 0.38 -30.09
N GLY A 23 -10.46 0.90 -29.28
CA GLY A 23 -10.78 1.55 -28.00
C GLY A 23 -10.73 3.08 -28.09
N VAL A 24 -11.55 3.75 -27.29
CA VAL A 24 -11.65 5.21 -27.22
C VAL A 24 -10.91 5.76 -25.99
N ARG A 25 -10.36 6.97 -26.11
CA ARG A 25 -9.74 7.72 -25.01
C ARG A 25 -10.21 9.18 -25.05
N LYS A 26 -10.64 9.70 -23.89
CA LYS A 26 -10.89 11.13 -23.71
C LYS A 26 -9.54 11.88 -23.80
N PHE A 27 -9.34 12.75 -24.78
CA PHE A 27 -8.03 13.32 -25.13
C PHE A 27 -7.87 14.78 -24.74
N ARG A 28 -8.26 15.71 -25.61
CA ARG A 28 -8.12 17.15 -25.38
C ARG A 28 -9.47 17.76 -25.03
N SER A 29 -9.46 18.77 -24.16
CA SER A 29 -10.60 19.65 -23.91
C SER A 29 -10.14 21.10 -23.92
N ARG A 30 -10.93 21.99 -24.50
CA ARG A 30 -10.76 23.44 -24.37
C ARG A 30 -11.92 24.02 -23.57
N LYS A 31 -11.60 24.95 -22.69
CA LYS A 31 -12.54 25.64 -21.81
C LYS A 31 -12.58 27.13 -22.14
N LYS A 32 -13.73 27.78 -21.93
CA LYS A 32 -13.86 29.24 -21.92
C LYS A 32 -13.36 29.79 -20.57
N LYS A 33 -13.32 31.12 -20.41
CA LYS A 33 -12.89 31.81 -19.18
C LYS A 33 -13.70 31.38 -17.95
N ASP A 34 -14.95 30.97 -18.14
CA ASP A 34 -15.86 30.53 -17.05
C ASP A 34 -15.78 29.01 -16.74
N ASP A 35 -14.67 28.36 -17.07
CA ASP A 35 -14.44 26.90 -16.91
C ASP A 35 -15.39 25.97 -17.71
N ILE A 36 -16.30 26.54 -18.50
CA ILE A 36 -17.20 25.78 -19.38
C ILE A 36 -16.40 25.15 -20.53
N VAL A 37 -16.42 23.82 -20.63
CA VAL A 37 -15.83 23.08 -21.75
C VAL A 37 -16.66 23.36 -23.00
N TYR A 38 -16.06 23.96 -24.03
CA TYR A 38 -16.74 24.24 -25.30
C TYR A 38 -16.23 23.37 -26.46
N ARG A 39 -15.09 22.70 -26.30
CA ARG A 39 -14.55 21.79 -27.32
C ARG A 39 -13.95 20.55 -26.66
N LYS A 40 -14.30 19.36 -27.16
CA LYS A 40 -13.80 18.07 -26.66
C LYS A 40 -13.33 17.18 -27.80
N GLN A 41 -12.21 16.49 -27.61
CA GLN A 41 -11.69 15.53 -28.56
C GLN A 41 -11.64 14.13 -27.93
N PHE A 42 -12.19 13.15 -28.65
CA PHE A 42 -12.04 11.73 -28.35
C PHE A 42 -11.14 11.11 -29.41
N CYS A 43 -10.19 10.28 -28.98
CA CYS A 43 -9.22 9.67 -29.88
C CYS A 43 -9.12 8.17 -29.66
N ARG A 44 -8.46 7.47 -30.59
CA ARG A 44 -8.18 6.05 -30.41
C ARG A 44 -7.11 5.78 -29.36
N ASN A 45 -7.18 4.60 -28.77
CA ASN A 45 -6.24 4.09 -27.76
C ASN A 45 -4.77 4.10 -28.22
N LYS A 46 -4.51 3.92 -29.52
CA LYS A 46 -3.17 3.94 -30.11
C LYS A 46 -2.70 5.33 -30.62
N GLN A 47 -3.42 6.42 -30.31
CA GLN A 47 -3.06 7.77 -30.78
C GLN A 47 -1.77 8.31 -30.14
N GLY A 48 -0.95 8.94 -30.99
CA GLY A 48 0.28 9.67 -30.65
C GLY A 48 1.46 8.75 -30.39
N PHE A 49 2.51 9.30 -29.80
CA PHE A 49 3.67 8.53 -29.31
C PHE A 49 3.82 8.75 -27.81
N LYS A 50 4.52 7.85 -27.12
CA LYS A 50 4.83 8.02 -25.70
C LYS A 50 6.05 8.95 -25.59
N SER A 51 5.98 9.96 -24.72
CA SER A 51 7.16 10.79 -24.43
C SER A 51 8.16 9.96 -23.64
N LYS A 52 9.45 10.03 -24.00
CA LYS A 52 10.56 9.38 -23.29
C LYS A 52 10.95 10.09 -21.97
N VAL A 53 10.31 11.22 -21.66
CA VAL A 53 10.68 12.05 -20.50
C VAL A 53 9.95 11.56 -19.25
N GLY A 54 10.69 10.95 -18.32
CA GLY A 54 10.33 10.90 -16.89
C GLY A 54 10.55 9.58 -16.14
N LYS A 55 11.48 9.65 -15.16
CA LYS A 55 11.79 8.74 -14.02
C LYS A 55 11.90 7.24 -14.33
N GLU A 56 13.01 6.62 -13.91
CA GLU A 56 13.13 5.17 -13.83
C GLU A 56 11.93 4.60 -13.06
N ARG A 57 11.16 3.76 -13.75
CA ARG A 57 10.05 3.00 -13.15
C ARG A 57 10.53 1.57 -13.01
N SER A 58 10.22 0.94 -11.88
CA SER A 58 10.52 -0.47 -11.61
C SER A 58 9.81 -1.48 -12.53
N TYR A 59 9.08 -1.01 -13.55
CA TYR A 59 8.38 -1.87 -14.50
C TYR A 59 8.31 -1.24 -15.90
N THR A 60 8.38 -2.11 -16.92
CA THR A 60 8.24 -1.74 -18.34
C THR A 60 6.78 -1.92 -18.77
N LYS A 61 6.11 -0.82 -19.17
CA LYS A 61 4.78 -0.89 -19.82
C LYS A 61 4.96 -1.07 -21.32
N LEU A 62 4.29 -2.08 -21.89
CA LEU A 62 4.14 -2.26 -23.34
C LEU A 62 3.75 -0.95 -24.03
N GLU A 63 4.45 -0.63 -25.11
CA GLU A 63 4.16 0.53 -25.94
C GLU A 63 3.05 0.18 -26.94
N THR A 64 1.85 0.72 -26.70
CA THR A 64 0.67 0.46 -27.53
C THR A 64 0.37 1.60 -28.51
N ARG A 65 1.13 2.70 -28.48
CA ARG A 65 0.86 3.91 -29.26
C ARG A 65 1.69 3.90 -30.54
N VAL A 66 1.03 4.06 -31.69
CA VAL A 66 1.67 3.96 -33.02
C VAL A 66 1.45 5.22 -33.85
N GLY A 67 1.09 6.34 -33.23
CA GLY A 67 0.84 7.59 -33.95
C GLY A 67 -0.49 7.65 -34.70
N CYS A 68 -1.45 6.78 -34.39
CA CYS A 68 -2.77 6.78 -35.05
C CYS A 68 -3.44 8.17 -34.93
N LYS A 69 -3.94 8.73 -36.05
CA LYS A 69 -4.55 10.06 -36.08
C LYS A 69 -6.07 10.04 -35.87
N ALA A 70 -6.70 8.87 -35.93
CA ALA A 70 -8.15 8.75 -35.84
C ALA A 70 -8.73 9.33 -34.55
N MET A 71 -9.75 10.17 -34.72
CA MET A 71 -10.38 10.94 -33.66
C MET A 71 -11.74 11.49 -34.09
N ILE A 72 -12.51 11.95 -33.11
CA ILE A 72 -13.65 12.86 -33.31
C ILE A 72 -13.47 14.11 -32.44
N GLN A 73 -13.86 15.26 -32.98
CA GLN A 73 -13.84 16.54 -32.28
C GLN A 73 -15.27 17.09 -32.21
N LEU A 74 -15.66 17.47 -31.00
CA LEU A 74 -16.97 17.99 -30.66
C LEU A 74 -16.85 19.47 -30.27
N LEU A 75 -17.77 20.29 -30.76
CA LEU A 75 -17.93 21.70 -30.42
C LEU A 75 -19.28 21.92 -29.73
N PHE A 76 -19.32 22.72 -28.69
CA PHE A 76 -20.55 23.14 -28.02
C PHE A 76 -21.09 24.42 -28.66
N ASP A 77 -22.30 24.36 -29.21
CA ASP A 77 -22.95 25.47 -29.92
C ASP A 77 -23.78 26.39 -29.01
N GLY A 78 -23.81 26.11 -27.70
CA GLY A 78 -24.63 26.82 -26.72
C GLY A 78 -25.81 26.01 -26.20
N ALA A 79 -26.24 24.99 -26.95
CA ALA A 79 -27.31 24.07 -26.53
C ALA A 79 -26.91 22.59 -26.69
N ASN A 80 -26.15 22.26 -27.74
CA ASN A 80 -25.82 20.90 -28.13
C ASN A 80 -24.32 20.75 -28.43
N TRP A 81 -23.88 19.50 -28.46
CA TRP A 81 -22.55 19.10 -28.93
C TRP A 81 -22.64 18.64 -30.39
N ILE A 82 -21.92 19.32 -31.27
CA ILE A 82 -21.86 19.01 -32.70
C ILE A 82 -20.50 18.43 -33.07
N VAL A 83 -20.49 17.45 -33.97
CA VAL A 83 -19.24 16.92 -34.55
C VAL A 83 -18.67 17.96 -35.50
N GLU A 84 -17.54 18.56 -35.12
CA GLU A 84 -16.81 19.59 -35.88
C GLU A 84 -15.80 18.96 -36.84
N GLN A 85 -15.15 17.87 -36.41
CA GLN A 85 -14.15 17.18 -37.22
C GLN A 85 -14.16 15.68 -36.91
N GLU A 86 -13.97 14.87 -37.93
CA GLU A 86 -13.82 13.41 -37.84
C GLU A 86 -12.61 12.99 -38.68
N GLU A 87 -11.82 12.05 -38.16
CA GLU A 87 -10.72 11.39 -38.85
C GLU A 87 -10.85 9.90 -38.57
N ASP A 88 -11.05 9.10 -39.61
CA ASP A 88 -11.27 7.66 -39.47
C ASP A 88 -10.19 6.81 -40.17
N GLN A 89 -9.08 7.41 -40.62
CA GLN A 89 -7.96 6.62 -41.14
C GLN A 89 -7.13 5.99 -40.03
N HIS A 90 -6.79 4.70 -40.19
CA HIS A 90 -5.87 3.98 -39.29
C HIS A 90 -4.60 3.58 -40.01
N ASN A 91 -3.51 3.66 -39.25
CA ASN A 91 -2.20 3.17 -39.65
C ASN A 91 -1.86 1.82 -38.99
N HIS A 92 -2.87 1.08 -38.56
CA HIS A 92 -2.71 -0.23 -37.92
C HIS A 92 -3.98 -1.06 -38.09
N GLU A 93 -3.83 -2.38 -37.98
CA GLU A 93 -4.96 -3.31 -37.99
C GLU A 93 -5.90 -3.08 -36.79
N LEU A 94 -7.18 -3.33 -37.05
CA LEU A 94 -8.25 -3.28 -36.06
C LEU A 94 -8.47 -4.67 -35.48
N VAL A 95 -8.89 -4.71 -34.21
CA VAL A 95 -9.12 -5.96 -33.49
C VAL A 95 -10.49 -6.52 -33.89
N PRO A 96 -10.64 -7.84 -34.05
CA PRO A 96 -11.94 -8.45 -34.29
C PRO A 96 -13.01 -7.99 -33.29
N CYS A 97 -14.25 -7.79 -33.74
CA CYS A 97 -15.33 -7.25 -32.90
C CYS A 97 -15.58 -8.09 -31.63
N ASN A 98 -15.40 -9.41 -31.69
CA ASN A 98 -15.50 -10.31 -30.52
C ASN A 98 -14.39 -10.09 -29.46
N GLN A 99 -13.28 -9.47 -29.83
CA GLN A 99 -12.17 -9.14 -28.95
C GLN A 99 -12.15 -7.65 -28.55
N ALA A 100 -12.93 -6.79 -29.22
CA ALA A 100 -13.00 -5.37 -28.90
C ALA A 100 -13.33 -5.13 -27.41
N ARG A 101 -14.16 -5.98 -26.79
CA ARG A 101 -14.55 -5.90 -25.37
C ARG A 101 -13.38 -5.82 -24.38
N TYR A 102 -12.17 -6.25 -24.75
CA TYR A 102 -11.00 -6.18 -23.87
C TYR A 102 -10.39 -4.76 -23.80
N PHE A 103 -10.77 -3.84 -24.70
CA PHE A 103 -10.37 -2.45 -24.59
C PHE A 103 -10.95 -1.81 -23.33
N ARG A 104 -10.12 -1.04 -22.61
CA ARG A 104 -10.50 -0.39 -21.36
C ARG A 104 -11.75 0.50 -21.50
N SER A 105 -11.96 1.13 -22.66
CA SER A 105 -13.14 1.97 -22.92
C SER A 105 -14.45 1.19 -22.99
N HIS A 106 -14.37 -0.13 -23.23
CA HIS A 106 -15.52 -1.02 -23.37
C HIS A 106 -15.78 -1.86 -22.12
N ARG A 107 -14.89 -1.76 -21.12
CA ARG A 107 -14.92 -2.52 -19.86
C ARG A 107 -15.51 -1.69 -18.73
N ASP A 108 -16.78 -1.36 -18.86
CA ASP A 108 -17.52 -0.73 -17.78
C ASP A 108 -18.24 -1.77 -16.93
N MET A 109 -18.35 -1.47 -15.64
CA MET A 109 -18.97 -2.37 -14.67
C MET A 109 -20.32 -1.79 -14.24
N PRO A 110 -21.44 -2.48 -14.51
CA PRO A 110 -22.76 -2.02 -14.09
C PRO A 110 -22.82 -1.79 -12.58
N SER A 111 -23.48 -0.71 -12.14
CA SER A 111 -23.59 -0.38 -10.71
C SER A 111 -24.23 -1.50 -9.88
N ASN A 112 -25.15 -2.28 -10.46
CA ASN A 112 -25.79 -3.42 -9.79
C ASN A 112 -24.77 -4.52 -9.46
N ASP A 113 -23.91 -4.87 -10.41
CA ASP A 113 -22.87 -5.87 -10.22
C ASP A 113 -21.85 -5.42 -9.17
N VAL A 114 -21.50 -4.13 -9.20
CA VAL A 114 -20.62 -3.52 -8.20
C VAL A 114 -21.23 -3.62 -6.80
N ALA A 115 -22.51 -3.27 -6.65
CA ALA A 115 -23.22 -3.36 -5.37
C ALA A 115 -23.31 -4.82 -4.87
N TYR A 116 -23.68 -5.75 -5.75
CA TYR A 116 -23.78 -7.17 -5.44
C TYR A 116 -22.45 -7.75 -4.94
N LEU A 117 -21.35 -7.51 -5.66
CA LEU A 117 -20.03 -7.99 -5.24
C LEU A 117 -19.55 -7.34 -3.94
N SER A 118 -19.91 -6.07 -3.70
CA SER A 118 -19.57 -5.38 -2.46
C SER A 118 -20.33 -5.96 -1.27
N GLN A 119 -21.61 -6.29 -1.45
CA GLN A 119 -22.43 -6.96 -0.43
C GLN A 119 -21.89 -8.36 -0.11
N LEU A 120 -21.61 -9.17 -1.12
CA LEU A 120 -21.00 -10.49 -0.93
C LEU A 120 -19.68 -10.40 -0.17
N LYS A 121 -18.84 -9.42 -0.51
CA LYS A 121 -17.58 -9.17 0.18
C LYS A 121 -17.78 -8.80 1.65
N ALA A 122 -18.77 -7.95 1.95
CA ALA A 122 -19.14 -7.60 3.32
C ALA A 122 -19.63 -8.80 4.14
N SER A 123 -20.27 -9.78 3.49
CA SER A 123 -20.68 -11.05 4.10
C SER A 123 -19.58 -12.12 4.15
N GLY A 124 -18.33 -11.76 3.85
CA GLY A 124 -17.17 -12.67 3.90
C GLY A 124 -16.94 -13.51 2.64
N VAL A 125 -17.76 -13.36 1.61
CA VAL A 125 -17.58 -14.07 0.33
C VAL A 125 -16.56 -13.33 -0.55
N GLY A 126 -15.52 -14.03 -0.98
CA GLY A 126 -14.50 -13.43 -1.85
C GLY A 126 -15.07 -12.92 -3.19
N VAL A 127 -14.60 -11.77 -3.66
CA VAL A 127 -15.03 -11.15 -4.94
C VAL A 127 -14.90 -12.11 -6.13
N THR A 128 -13.90 -13.00 -6.12
CA THR A 128 -13.72 -14.04 -7.13
C THR A 128 -14.90 -15.01 -7.19
N ALA A 129 -15.43 -15.42 -6.04
CA ALA A 129 -16.57 -16.34 -5.96
C ALA A 129 -17.85 -15.63 -6.43
N GLY A 130 -18.09 -14.39 -5.97
CA GLY A 130 -19.22 -13.59 -6.45
C GLY A 130 -19.17 -13.33 -7.97
N TYR A 131 -17.98 -13.06 -8.52
CA TYR A 131 -17.80 -12.88 -9.96
C TYR A 131 -18.11 -14.16 -10.75
N ARG A 132 -17.85 -15.36 -10.20
CA ARG A 132 -18.24 -16.63 -10.85
C ARG A 132 -19.76 -16.78 -10.94
N VAL A 133 -20.51 -16.32 -9.93
CA VAL A 133 -21.97 -16.31 -9.96
C VAL A 133 -22.47 -15.38 -11.07
N LEU A 134 -21.91 -14.17 -11.17
CA LEU A 134 -22.27 -13.23 -12.24
C LEU A 134 -21.91 -13.77 -13.64
N LEU A 135 -20.78 -14.49 -13.77
CA LEU A 135 -20.40 -15.14 -15.01
C LEU A 135 -21.41 -16.22 -15.43
N ASP A 136 -21.89 -17.02 -14.49
CA ASP A 136 -22.90 -18.06 -14.75
C ASP A 136 -24.24 -17.43 -15.18
N GLN A 137 -24.68 -16.39 -14.47
CA GLN A 137 -25.87 -15.60 -14.83
C GLN A 137 -25.76 -14.98 -16.23
N ALA A 138 -24.58 -14.49 -16.60
CA ALA A 138 -24.29 -13.95 -17.93
C ALA A 138 -24.17 -15.04 -19.01
N ARG A 139 -24.21 -16.34 -18.66
CA ARG A 139 -23.99 -17.48 -19.55
C ARG A 139 -22.61 -17.47 -20.21
N GLY A 140 -21.60 -17.09 -19.44
CA GLY A 140 -20.20 -17.19 -19.83
C GLY A 140 -19.50 -15.86 -20.08
N VAL A 141 -18.19 -15.98 -20.21
CA VAL A 141 -17.23 -14.87 -20.25
C VAL A 141 -17.45 -13.95 -21.46
N GLN A 142 -18.01 -14.45 -22.56
CA GLN A 142 -18.31 -13.71 -23.79
C GLN A 142 -19.37 -12.63 -23.60
N ASN A 143 -20.31 -12.84 -22.68
CA ASN A 143 -21.40 -11.89 -22.38
C ASN A 143 -21.05 -10.95 -21.22
N MET A 144 -19.89 -11.16 -20.58
CA MET A 144 -19.44 -10.31 -19.49
C MET A 144 -18.79 -9.02 -20.02
N PRO A 145 -19.27 -7.83 -19.62
CA PRO A 145 -18.74 -6.56 -20.10
C PRO A 145 -17.37 -6.20 -19.51
N TYR A 146 -16.99 -6.79 -18.37
CA TYR A 146 -15.74 -6.52 -17.65
C TYR A 146 -15.04 -7.80 -17.23
N THR A 147 -13.79 -7.69 -16.79
CA THR A 147 -12.98 -8.84 -16.33
C THR A 147 -13.01 -8.99 -14.82
N ILE A 148 -12.58 -10.13 -14.31
CA ILE A 148 -12.40 -10.35 -12.87
C ILE A 148 -11.43 -9.34 -12.23
N ILE A 149 -10.41 -8.90 -12.98
CA ILE A 149 -9.46 -7.89 -12.52
C ILE A 149 -10.17 -6.54 -12.36
N ASP A 150 -11.05 -6.19 -13.30
CA ASP A 150 -11.85 -4.98 -13.21
C ASP A 150 -12.80 -5.04 -12.00
N ALA A 151 -13.48 -6.17 -11.79
CA ALA A 151 -14.35 -6.40 -10.63
C ALA A 151 -13.60 -6.22 -9.30
N ARG A 152 -12.44 -6.86 -9.14
CA ARG A 152 -11.58 -6.69 -7.97
C ARG A 152 -11.13 -5.25 -7.79
N ASN A 153 -10.70 -4.59 -8.87
CA ASN A 153 -10.25 -3.21 -8.83
C ASN A 153 -11.38 -2.24 -8.47
N HIS A 154 -12.61 -2.47 -8.93
CA HIS A 154 -13.79 -1.66 -8.61
C HIS A 154 -14.19 -1.81 -7.14
N VAL A 155 -14.33 -3.04 -6.65
CA VAL A 155 -14.63 -3.28 -5.23
C VAL A 155 -13.53 -2.71 -4.34
N ALA A 156 -12.26 -2.97 -4.66
CA ALA A 156 -11.14 -2.39 -3.92
C ALA A 156 -11.06 -0.86 -4.03
N LYS A 157 -11.56 -0.25 -5.12
CA LYS A 157 -11.68 1.20 -5.26
C LYS A 157 -12.81 1.75 -4.39
N LEU A 158 -13.92 1.04 -4.25
CA LEU A 158 -15.01 1.43 -3.34
C LEU A 158 -14.61 1.28 -1.89
N GLU A 159 -13.95 0.18 -1.53
CA GLU A 159 -13.27 0.04 -0.24
C GLU A 159 -12.30 1.22 -0.08
N ARG A 160 -11.38 1.45 -1.02
CA ARG A 160 -10.53 2.63 -0.94
C ARG A 160 -11.29 3.95 -0.84
N ARG A 161 -12.49 4.14 -1.39
CA ARG A 161 -13.29 5.37 -1.24
C ARG A 161 -13.97 5.53 0.12
N ILE A 162 -14.43 4.43 0.72
CA ILE A 162 -14.87 4.42 2.13
C ILE A 162 -13.71 4.90 3.02
N TRP A 163 -12.48 4.66 2.58
CA TRP A 163 -11.25 4.92 3.30
C TRP A 163 -10.48 6.19 2.80
N GLU A 164 -10.71 6.70 1.58
CA GLU A 164 -9.96 7.79 0.93
C GLU A 164 -10.37 9.14 1.54
N GLY A 165 -9.49 9.65 2.40
CA GLY A 165 -9.68 10.83 3.24
C GLY A 165 -9.62 10.52 4.73
N GLY A 166 -9.60 9.24 5.11
CA GLY A 166 -9.85 8.84 6.48
C GLY A 166 -9.30 7.50 6.96
N ASP A 167 -8.38 6.77 6.30
CA ASP A 167 -7.79 5.56 6.94
C ASP A 167 -7.20 5.87 8.33
N ALA A 168 -6.48 6.99 8.46
CA ALA A 168 -6.00 7.48 9.75
C ALA A 168 -7.16 7.86 10.67
N ASN A 169 -8.15 8.63 10.20
CA ASN A 169 -9.30 9.04 11.01
C ASN A 169 -10.18 7.85 11.45
N GLY A 170 -10.33 6.83 10.61
CA GLY A 170 -11.06 5.60 10.88
C GLY A 170 -10.31 4.75 11.89
N LEU A 171 -9.00 4.60 11.74
CA LEU A 171 -8.16 3.96 12.76
C LEU A 171 -8.26 4.70 14.10
N LEU A 172 -8.18 6.03 14.08
CA LEU A 172 -8.32 6.87 15.26
C LEU A 172 -9.72 6.74 15.89
N ASN A 173 -10.78 6.66 15.09
CA ASN A 173 -12.13 6.44 15.59
C ASN A 173 -12.27 5.07 16.25
N ILE A 174 -11.76 4.01 15.62
CA ILE A 174 -11.71 2.66 16.21
C ILE A 174 -10.94 2.69 17.53
N PHE A 175 -9.80 3.37 17.59
CA PHE A 175 -9.00 3.44 18.82
C PHE A 175 -9.66 4.28 19.91
N LYS A 176 -10.36 5.37 19.57
CA LYS A 176 -11.18 6.14 20.51
C LYS A 176 -12.33 5.29 21.07
N GLU A 177 -13.03 4.56 20.22
CA GLU A 177 -14.10 3.64 20.63
C GLU A 177 -13.56 2.53 21.54
N ARG A 178 -12.42 1.93 21.18
CA ARG A 178 -11.75 0.93 22.02
C ARG A 178 -11.31 1.51 23.35
N GLN A 179 -10.74 2.71 23.38
CA GLN A 179 -10.35 3.37 24.63
C GLN A 179 -11.55 3.67 25.53
N ALA A 180 -12.72 4.00 24.96
CA ALA A 180 -13.94 4.23 25.73
C ALA A 180 -14.57 2.92 26.26
N ARG A 181 -14.39 1.80 25.56
CA ARG A 181 -15.05 0.52 25.88
C ARG A 181 -14.16 -0.46 26.66
N GLU A 182 -12.87 -0.47 26.37
CA GLU A 182 -11.91 -1.46 26.88
C GLU A 182 -11.02 -0.83 27.95
N ASP A 183 -11.23 -1.25 29.21
CA ASP A 183 -10.39 -0.80 30.31
C ASP A 183 -8.92 -1.20 30.09
N GLY A 184 -8.03 -0.22 30.27
CA GLY A 184 -6.61 -0.36 30.03
C GLY A 184 -6.17 -0.33 28.56
N PHE A 185 -7.06 -0.15 27.58
CA PHE A 185 -6.62 0.16 26.21
C PHE A 185 -6.01 1.56 26.16
N TYR A 186 -4.84 1.67 25.55
CA TYR A 186 -4.08 2.91 25.46
C TYR A 186 -3.62 3.12 24.04
N PHE A 187 -3.78 4.34 23.54
CA PHE A 187 -3.16 4.75 22.29
C PHE A 187 -2.82 6.23 22.35
N ASN A 188 -1.82 6.62 21.57
CA ASN A 188 -1.48 8.01 21.34
C ASN A 188 -0.91 8.17 19.93
N TYR A 189 -0.94 9.38 19.39
CA TYR A 189 -0.52 9.63 18.02
C TYR A 189 -0.01 11.05 17.83
N ASP A 190 0.92 11.20 16.89
CA ASP A 190 1.41 12.51 16.45
C ASP A 190 0.90 12.86 15.07
N LEU A 191 0.54 14.13 14.90
CA LEU A 191 0.22 14.72 13.60
C LEU A 191 1.32 15.68 13.16
N ASN A 192 1.57 15.74 11.86
CA ASN A 192 2.36 16.80 11.27
C ASN A 192 1.63 18.14 11.44
N LYS A 193 2.32 19.15 11.98
CA LYS A 193 1.73 20.47 12.27
C LYS A 193 1.28 21.23 11.02
N GLU A 194 1.93 21.00 9.88
CA GLU A 194 1.66 21.71 8.63
C GLU A 194 0.62 20.98 7.77
N THR A 195 0.77 19.67 7.63
CA THR A 195 -0.05 18.85 6.72
C THR A 195 -1.20 18.14 7.42
N THR A 196 -1.26 18.16 8.75
CA THR A 196 -2.22 17.40 9.60
C THR A 196 -2.20 15.89 9.38
N SER A 197 -1.20 15.37 8.68
CA SER A 197 -1.05 13.94 8.41
C SER A 197 -0.53 13.20 9.63
N LEU A 198 -1.00 11.96 9.83
CA LEU A 198 -0.50 11.07 10.89
C LEU A 198 0.98 10.75 10.68
N CYS A 199 1.83 11.17 11.63
CA CYS A 199 3.27 10.90 11.63
C CYS A 199 3.59 9.61 12.39
N SER A 200 2.94 9.40 13.52
CA SER A 200 3.11 8.21 14.32
C SER A 200 1.79 7.86 15.01
N ILE A 201 1.58 6.59 15.28
CA ILE A 201 0.53 6.11 16.17
C ILE A 201 1.05 4.93 16.95
N PHE A 202 0.90 4.94 18.26
CA PHE A 202 1.26 3.86 19.16
C PHE A 202 0.01 3.38 19.90
N TRP A 203 -0.10 2.08 20.12
CA TRP A 203 -1.17 1.52 20.95
C TRP A 203 -0.73 0.25 21.67
N ARG A 204 -1.46 -0.04 22.76
CA ARG A 204 -1.41 -1.30 23.49
C ARG A 204 -2.77 -1.59 24.11
N ASP A 205 -3.06 -2.86 24.37
CA ASP A 205 -4.20 -3.24 25.19
C ASP A 205 -3.79 -3.50 26.67
N SER A 206 -4.76 -3.89 27.49
CA SER A 206 -4.53 -4.19 28.90
C SER A 206 -3.74 -5.48 29.13
N ARG A 207 -3.79 -6.43 28.19
CA ARG A 207 -3.00 -7.66 28.27
C ARG A 207 -1.54 -7.39 28.00
N MET A 208 -1.24 -6.64 26.94
CA MET A 208 0.12 -6.19 26.62
C MET A 208 0.79 -5.48 27.80
N ARG A 209 0.01 -4.66 28.54
CA ARG A 209 0.48 -4.00 29.76
C ARG A 209 0.81 -4.99 30.88
N LYS A 210 -0.09 -5.92 31.19
CA LYS A 210 0.12 -6.96 32.22
C LYS A 210 1.29 -7.89 31.87
N ASP A 211 1.40 -8.27 30.59
CA ASP A 211 2.50 -9.07 30.10
C ASP A 211 3.83 -8.33 30.28
N TYR A 212 3.88 -7.01 30.06
CA TYR A 212 5.08 -6.20 30.32
C TYR A 212 5.42 -6.07 31.81
N GLU A 213 4.43 -6.01 32.69
CA GLU A 213 4.69 -5.97 34.14
C GLU A 213 5.47 -7.18 34.63
N VAL A 214 5.18 -8.37 34.06
CA VAL A 214 5.80 -9.65 34.45
C VAL A 214 7.03 -9.98 33.61
N PHE A 215 7.00 -9.72 32.30
CA PHE A 215 8.01 -10.19 31.34
C PHE A 215 8.77 -9.06 30.62
N GLY A 216 8.56 -7.81 31.03
CA GLY A 216 9.16 -6.63 30.40
C GLY A 216 10.66 -6.43 30.62
N ASP A 217 11.36 -7.38 31.24
CA ASP A 217 12.81 -7.26 31.48
C ASP A 217 13.62 -7.29 30.17
N LEU A 218 13.13 -8.03 29.18
CA LEU A 218 13.70 -8.09 27.83
C LEU A 218 12.67 -7.62 26.81
N VAL A 219 13.03 -6.55 26.08
CA VAL A 219 12.24 -6.04 24.96
C VAL A 219 13.04 -6.14 23.68
N VAL A 220 12.44 -6.72 22.65
CA VAL A 220 12.93 -6.68 21.28
C VAL A 220 12.08 -5.68 20.51
N PHE A 221 12.74 -4.67 19.93
CA PHE A 221 12.13 -3.62 19.15
C PHE A 221 12.74 -3.62 17.75
N ASP A 222 11.87 -3.66 16.74
CA ASP A 222 12.26 -3.83 15.34
C ASP A 222 11.31 -3.02 14.44
N THR A 223 11.82 -2.48 13.33
CA THR A 223 11.03 -1.75 12.32
C THR A 223 11.16 -2.30 10.89
N THR A 224 11.64 -3.54 10.73
CA THR A 224 11.88 -4.16 9.42
C THR A 224 10.68 -4.21 8.45
N HIS A 225 9.44 -4.12 8.93
CA HIS A 225 8.24 -4.31 8.10
C HIS A 225 7.54 -2.98 7.81
N ARG A 226 7.11 -2.77 6.56
CA ARG A 226 6.38 -1.55 6.13
C ARG A 226 5.02 -1.85 5.52
N THR A 227 4.06 -0.95 5.76
CA THR A 227 2.74 -1.01 5.11
C THR A 227 2.84 -0.66 3.63
N VAL A 228 2.17 -1.43 2.77
CA VAL A 228 2.31 -1.27 1.30
C VAL A 228 1.72 0.04 0.78
N LYS A 229 0.57 0.47 1.31
CA LYS A 229 -0.18 1.65 0.80
C LYS A 229 0.43 2.98 1.25
N TYR A 230 0.89 3.04 2.50
CA TYR A 230 1.33 4.28 3.16
C TYR A 230 2.82 4.33 3.42
N ASN A 231 3.53 3.22 3.19
CA ASN A 231 4.95 3.08 3.48
C ASN A 231 5.31 3.37 4.96
N LEU A 232 4.36 3.17 5.89
CA LEU A 232 4.61 3.32 7.33
C LEU A 232 5.42 2.13 7.85
N ALA A 233 6.48 2.39 8.60
CA ALA A 233 7.22 1.38 9.33
C ALA A 233 6.37 0.84 10.49
N CYS A 234 6.31 -0.47 10.63
CA CYS A 234 5.64 -1.18 11.72
C CYS A 234 6.69 -1.46 12.78
N ALA A 235 6.46 -0.94 13.98
CA ALA A 235 7.40 -0.94 15.10
C ALA A 235 6.80 -1.71 16.29
N PRO A 236 6.76 -3.05 16.26
CA PRO A 236 6.31 -3.85 17.39
C PRO A 236 7.32 -3.87 18.54
N PHE A 237 6.82 -3.73 19.76
CA PHE A 237 7.55 -4.03 20.98
C PHE A 237 7.21 -5.45 21.41
N THR A 238 8.20 -6.34 21.40
CA THR A 238 7.99 -7.76 21.68
C THR A 238 8.88 -8.23 22.81
N GLY A 239 8.55 -9.37 23.41
CA GLY A 239 9.36 -10.05 24.40
C GLY A 239 9.05 -11.54 24.42
N MET A 240 9.43 -12.22 25.51
CA MET A 240 9.17 -13.65 25.69
C MET A 240 8.58 -13.92 27.07
N ASN A 241 7.61 -14.83 27.14
CA ASN A 241 7.14 -15.37 28.43
C ASN A 241 7.98 -16.58 28.88
N HIS A 242 7.68 -17.09 30.07
CA HIS A 242 8.36 -18.25 30.68
C HIS A 242 8.25 -19.57 29.88
N HIS A 243 7.35 -19.64 28.90
CA HIS A 243 7.24 -20.76 27.96
C HIS A 243 8.01 -20.54 26.66
N LYS A 244 8.88 -19.51 26.59
CA LYS A 244 9.63 -19.13 25.39
C LYS A 244 8.73 -18.78 24.20
N ARG A 245 7.51 -18.30 24.47
CA ARG A 245 6.59 -17.82 23.44
C ARG A 245 6.69 -16.31 23.32
N ASN A 246 6.64 -15.83 22.08
CA ASN A 246 6.62 -14.40 21.79
C ASN A 246 5.36 -13.75 22.36
N ILE A 247 5.55 -12.60 22.99
CA ILE A 247 4.50 -11.74 23.52
C ILE A 247 4.69 -10.33 22.97
N MET A 248 3.61 -9.60 22.79
CA MET A 248 3.65 -8.20 22.37
C MET A 248 3.37 -7.29 23.57
N PHE A 249 4.10 -6.19 23.67
CA PHE A 249 3.93 -5.15 24.67
C PHE A 249 3.30 -3.89 24.09
N GLY A 250 3.37 -3.71 22.78
CA GLY A 250 2.77 -2.59 22.08
C GLY A 250 3.16 -2.61 20.62
N VAL A 251 2.48 -1.79 19.82
CA VAL A 251 2.80 -1.66 18.40
C VAL A 251 2.70 -0.19 18.02
N SER A 252 3.58 0.24 17.12
CA SER A 252 3.46 1.54 16.50
C SER A 252 3.55 1.49 14.98
N PHE A 253 2.93 2.45 14.32
CA PHE A 253 3.26 2.82 12.95
C PHE A 253 3.98 4.15 12.92
N LEU A 254 5.09 4.22 12.18
CA LEU A 254 5.92 5.40 12.02
C LEU A 254 6.02 5.80 10.55
N LEU A 255 5.86 7.10 10.27
CA LEU A 255 6.10 7.66 8.94
C LEU A 255 7.59 7.89 8.70
N HIS A 256 8.32 8.31 9.73
CA HIS A 256 9.74 8.62 9.70
C HIS A 256 10.51 7.75 10.70
N GLU A 257 11.63 7.18 10.25
CA GLU A 257 12.57 6.40 11.06
C GLU A 257 13.79 7.27 11.37
N ASP A 258 13.55 8.36 12.10
CA ASP A 258 14.58 9.28 12.56
C ASP A 258 14.66 9.27 14.10
N LYS A 259 15.75 9.86 14.62
CA LYS A 259 16.05 9.88 16.05
C LYS A 259 14.90 10.48 16.86
N ASP A 260 14.35 11.61 16.40
CA ASP A 260 13.31 12.34 17.13
C ASP A 260 11.98 11.57 17.15
N SER A 261 11.68 10.82 16.08
CA SER A 261 10.51 9.96 15.98
C SER A 261 10.66 8.73 16.88
N PHE A 262 11.84 8.11 16.93
CA PHE A 262 12.10 7.00 17.85
C PHE A 262 12.10 7.45 19.31
N GLN A 263 12.69 8.61 19.63
CA GLN A 263 12.68 9.16 20.99
C GLN A 263 11.23 9.34 21.48
N ARG A 264 10.39 10.02 20.70
CA ARG A 264 8.97 10.19 21.04
C ARG A 264 8.23 8.86 21.20
N LEU A 265 8.48 7.90 20.32
CA LEU A 265 7.87 6.58 20.42
C LEU A 265 8.29 5.85 21.71
N LEU A 266 9.57 5.89 22.06
CA LEU A 266 10.09 5.26 23.27
C LEU A 266 9.54 5.94 24.53
N ASP A 267 9.44 7.27 24.54
CA ASP A 267 8.83 8.04 25.62
C ASP A 267 7.37 7.63 25.81
N GLU A 268 6.63 7.51 24.70
CA GLU A 268 5.23 7.13 24.68
C GLU A 268 5.02 5.68 25.16
N PHE A 269 5.88 4.76 24.70
CA PHE A 269 5.91 3.39 25.18
C PHE A 269 6.14 3.34 26.69
N LEU A 270 7.18 4.02 27.19
CA LEU A 270 7.54 4.02 28.61
C LEU A 270 6.42 4.62 29.48
N LYS A 271 5.83 5.73 29.03
CA LYS A 271 4.67 6.36 29.68
C LYS A 271 3.48 5.40 29.74
N SER A 272 3.18 4.73 28.63
CA SER A 272 2.09 3.74 28.58
C SER A 272 2.34 2.55 29.52
N MET A 273 3.61 2.28 29.84
CA MET A 273 4.07 1.24 30.75
C MET A 273 4.30 1.73 32.19
N GLY A 274 3.73 2.86 32.57
CA GLY A 274 3.81 3.37 33.94
C GLY A 274 5.24 3.71 34.38
N GLY A 275 6.12 4.05 33.43
CA GLY A 275 7.50 4.47 33.71
C GLY A 275 8.47 3.32 34.00
N LYS A 276 8.05 2.05 33.96
CA LYS A 276 8.96 0.90 34.14
C LYS A 276 9.79 0.71 32.88
N GLN A 277 11.11 0.94 32.96
CA GLN A 277 12.05 0.65 31.89
C GLN A 277 12.36 -0.86 31.81
N PRO A 278 12.64 -1.41 30.62
CA PRO A 278 13.14 -2.78 30.49
C PRO A 278 14.58 -2.86 31.00
N ALA A 279 15.01 -4.03 31.47
CA ALA A 279 16.41 -4.22 31.84
C ALA A 279 17.32 -4.23 30.60
N THR A 280 16.85 -4.84 29.51
CA THR A 280 17.56 -4.92 28.23
C THR A 280 16.60 -4.64 27.08
N ILE A 281 17.04 -3.80 26.14
CA ILE A 281 16.38 -3.58 24.86
C ILE A 281 17.29 -4.07 23.73
N MET A 282 16.74 -4.90 22.86
CA MET A 282 17.40 -5.42 21.67
C MET A 282 16.81 -4.78 20.42
N THR A 283 17.66 -4.22 19.56
CA THR A 283 17.26 -3.68 18.25
C THR A 283 18.16 -4.21 17.14
N ASP A 284 17.88 -3.83 15.90
CA ASP A 284 18.86 -3.92 14.82
C ASP A 284 19.95 -2.84 14.95
N GLU A 285 20.82 -2.76 13.95
CA GLU A 285 21.94 -1.80 13.86
C GLU A 285 21.49 -0.45 13.27
N ASP A 286 20.32 0.04 13.69
CA ASP A 286 19.83 1.35 13.27
C ASP A 286 20.46 2.49 14.08
N ALA A 287 21.11 3.43 13.38
CA ALA A 287 21.81 4.55 13.99
C ALA A 287 20.88 5.54 14.71
N ALA A 288 19.65 5.71 14.21
CA ALA A 288 18.66 6.59 14.82
C ALA A 288 18.11 5.98 16.12
N MET A 289 17.82 4.68 16.14
CA MET A 289 17.47 3.94 17.37
C MET A 289 18.61 4.01 18.40
N ALA A 290 19.84 3.73 17.98
CA ALA A 290 21.02 3.77 18.86
C ALA A 290 21.24 5.17 19.47
N ALA A 291 20.90 6.25 18.76
CA ALA A 291 20.97 7.61 19.27
C ALA A 291 19.78 8.00 20.17
N ALA A 292 18.61 7.40 19.97
CA ALA A 292 17.38 7.73 20.70
C ALA A 292 17.24 6.98 22.03
N ILE A 293 17.56 5.68 22.05
CA ILE A 293 17.44 4.80 23.23
C ILE A 293 18.10 5.37 24.49
N PRO A 294 19.36 5.82 24.48
CA PRO A 294 20.00 6.31 25.71
C PRO A 294 19.41 7.61 26.25
N LEU A 295 18.60 8.34 25.46
CA LEU A 295 17.93 9.56 25.90
C LEU A 295 16.66 9.26 26.72
N VAL A 296 16.02 8.13 26.47
CA VAL A 296 14.74 7.74 27.10
C VAL A 296 14.93 6.60 28.10
N LEU A 297 15.63 5.55 27.69
CA LEU A 297 15.84 4.32 28.44
C LEU A 297 17.21 4.31 29.12
N THR A 298 17.42 5.30 29.99
CA THR A 298 18.70 5.58 30.65
C THR A 298 19.23 4.46 31.54
N GLN A 299 18.36 3.57 32.02
CA GLN A 299 18.71 2.43 32.87
C GLN A 299 18.79 1.11 32.10
N SER A 300 18.25 1.07 30.88
CA SER A 300 18.24 -0.12 30.05
C SER A 300 19.58 -0.35 29.37
N ARG A 301 19.96 -1.61 29.23
CA ARG A 301 21.09 -2.01 28.40
C ARG A 301 20.63 -2.15 26.96
N HIS A 302 21.17 -1.33 26.06
CA HIS A 302 20.97 -1.51 24.63
C HIS A 302 21.89 -2.62 24.10
N ARG A 303 21.31 -3.55 23.33
CA ARG A 303 22.01 -4.67 22.69
C ARG A 303 21.54 -4.83 21.25
N LEU A 304 22.39 -5.42 20.42
CA LEU A 304 22.03 -5.76 19.05
C LEU A 304 21.37 -7.14 19.01
N CYS A 305 20.36 -7.28 18.17
CA CYS A 305 19.64 -8.52 17.92
C CYS A 305 20.55 -9.54 17.23
N THR A 306 20.71 -10.72 17.83
CA THR A 306 21.57 -11.79 17.30
C THR A 306 21.10 -12.30 15.94
N TRP A 307 19.79 -12.25 15.66
CA TRP A 307 19.26 -12.59 14.34
C TRP A 307 19.71 -11.57 13.28
N HIS A 308 19.64 -10.28 13.58
CA HIS A 308 20.11 -9.22 12.69
C HIS A 308 21.63 -9.31 12.45
N ILE A 309 22.42 -9.62 13.49
CA ILE A 309 23.86 -9.87 13.32
C ILE A 309 24.11 -11.04 12.37
N ASP A 310 23.38 -12.16 12.52
CA ASP A 310 23.51 -13.31 11.61
C ASP A 310 23.10 -12.96 10.17
N GLU A 311 22.00 -12.25 9.97
CA GLU A 311 21.57 -11.80 8.64
C GLU A 311 22.56 -10.82 8.00
N ASN A 312 23.09 -9.86 8.76
CA ASN A 312 24.11 -8.94 8.27
C ASN A 312 25.39 -9.68 7.88
N SER A 313 25.78 -10.69 8.66
CA SER A 313 26.97 -11.48 8.34
C SER A 313 26.84 -12.27 7.02
N LYS A 314 25.63 -12.70 6.64
CA LYS A 314 25.38 -13.34 5.33
C LYS A 314 25.66 -12.39 4.15
N LYS A 315 25.51 -11.08 4.36
CA LYS A 315 25.74 -10.06 3.33
C LYS A 315 27.19 -9.57 3.31
N HIS A 316 27.77 -9.33 4.48
CA HIS A 316 29.05 -8.62 4.60
C HIS A 316 30.27 -9.56 4.72
N ILE A 317 30.09 -10.77 5.24
CA ILE A 317 31.16 -11.77 5.37
C ILE A 317 30.80 -13.10 4.70
N GLN A 318 30.06 -13.03 3.59
CA GLN A 318 29.60 -14.20 2.85
C GLN A 318 30.74 -15.16 2.49
N TYR A 319 31.88 -14.61 2.07
CA TYR A 319 33.06 -15.40 1.70
C TYR A 319 33.61 -16.23 2.87
N LEU A 320 33.60 -15.68 4.09
CA LEU A 320 33.98 -16.43 5.30
C LEU A 320 32.96 -17.53 5.60
N ARG A 321 31.67 -17.23 5.46
CA ARG A 321 30.59 -18.18 5.76
C ARG A 321 30.55 -19.41 4.84
N ILE A 322 31.09 -19.29 3.62
CA ILE A 322 31.20 -20.41 2.67
C ILE A 322 32.42 -21.29 2.98
N MET A 323 33.41 -20.79 3.72
CA MET A 323 34.60 -21.59 4.06
C MET A 323 34.21 -22.80 4.93
N PRO A 324 34.68 -24.01 4.57
CA PRO A 324 34.46 -25.20 5.37
C PRO A 324 34.90 -24.99 6.82
N GLY A 325 34.01 -25.26 7.76
CA GLY A 325 34.30 -25.18 9.19
C GLY A 325 34.14 -23.80 9.84
N PHE A 326 33.84 -22.72 9.10
CA PHE A 326 33.67 -21.37 9.69
C PHE A 326 32.34 -21.19 10.44
N ILE A 327 31.25 -21.73 9.89
CA ILE A 327 29.89 -21.38 10.34
C ILE A 327 29.59 -21.84 11.77
N ASN A 328 30.14 -23.00 12.17
CA ASN A 328 29.91 -23.58 13.49
C ASN A 328 30.60 -22.75 14.60
N PRO A 329 31.91 -22.45 14.53
CA PRO A 329 32.56 -21.51 15.43
C PRO A 329 31.88 -20.15 15.48
N PHE A 330 31.48 -19.59 14.33
CA PHE A 330 30.79 -18.30 14.28
C PHE A 330 29.48 -18.32 15.10
N HIS A 331 28.64 -19.35 14.93
CA HIS A 331 27.40 -19.47 15.69
C HIS A 331 27.63 -19.75 17.17
N LEU A 332 28.69 -20.51 17.51
CA LEU A 332 29.10 -20.76 18.88
C LEU A 332 29.48 -19.46 19.59
N VAL A 333 30.31 -18.63 18.95
CA VAL A 333 30.69 -17.31 19.51
C VAL A 333 29.49 -16.38 19.61
N LEU A 334 28.59 -16.40 18.62
CA LEU A 334 27.43 -15.50 18.57
C LEU A 334 26.35 -15.82 19.63
N ARG A 335 26.17 -17.10 20.00
CA ARG A 335 24.99 -17.54 20.78
C ARG A 335 25.30 -18.29 22.06
N SER A 336 26.53 -18.76 22.25
CA SER A 336 26.86 -19.73 23.31
C SER A 336 27.99 -19.28 24.23
N MET A 337 28.40 -18.02 24.16
CA MET A 337 29.39 -17.43 25.08
C MET A 337 28.69 -16.73 26.23
N ASP A 338 28.91 -17.20 27.45
CA ASP A 338 28.29 -16.63 28.65
C ASP A 338 29.16 -15.52 29.27
N THR A 339 30.47 -15.52 28.98
CA THR A 339 31.43 -14.58 29.56
C THR A 339 32.32 -13.91 28.51
N ILE A 340 32.82 -12.70 28.83
CA ILE A 340 33.76 -11.96 27.97
C ILE A 340 35.05 -12.76 27.72
N PRO A 341 35.68 -13.40 28.72
CA PRO A 341 36.90 -14.19 28.48
C PRO A 341 36.67 -15.39 27.57
N GLU A 342 35.52 -16.08 27.66
CA GLU A 342 35.17 -17.16 26.73
C GLU A 342 35.01 -16.61 25.31
N PHE A 343 34.27 -15.51 25.16
CA PHE A 343 34.12 -14.83 23.87
C PHE A 343 35.49 -14.47 23.28
N ASP A 344 36.37 -13.82 24.04
CA ASP A 344 37.70 -13.41 23.58
C ASP A 344 38.60 -14.59 23.21
N PHE A 345 38.45 -15.73 23.89
CA PHE A 345 39.20 -16.95 23.58
C PHE A 345 38.76 -17.59 22.26
N TYR A 346 37.44 -17.73 22.04
CA TYR A 346 36.91 -18.35 20.83
C TYR A 346 36.88 -17.39 19.64
N TRP A 347 36.78 -16.08 19.84
CA TRP A 347 36.82 -15.07 18.78
C TRP A 347 38.20 -14.97 18.11
N LYS A 348 39.27 -15.30 18.84
CA LYS A 348 40.65 -15.32 18.31
C LYS A 348 41.00 -16.59 17.54
N LYS A 349 40.16 -17.62 17.61
CA LYS A 349 40.34 -18.90 16.90
C LYS A 349 39.56 -18.88 15.60
#